data_AF-A0A7S2UAL8-F1
#
_entry.id   AF-A0A7S2UAL8-F1
#
_cell.length_a   1.000
_cell.length_b   1.000
_cell.length_c   1.000
_cell.angle_alpha   90.00
_cell.angle_beta   90.00
_cell.angle_gamma   90.00
#
_symmetry.space_group_name_H-M   'P 1'
#
loop_
_entity.id
_entity.type
_entity.pdbx_description
1 polymer ?
#
loop_
_entity_poly.entity_id
_entity_poly.type
_entity_poly.pdbx_seq_one_letter_code
_entity_poly.pdbx_strand_id
1 'polypeptide(L)'
;GAPLLATLDTQRLLSPWAKGPVALCGDAAHPMMPNLGQGGCQSTEDAYRLGEELKTIRHTKDIPSSLGNYSRVRVIRTAIVQGFAQLGSDLLVDFDLMMTIPLLGPFFLTMTQLSMPWILRFLYTPEF
;
A
#
# COMPACT_ATOMS: atom_id res chain seq x y z
N GLY A 1 6.33 -18.48 -7.34
CA GLY A 1 5.66 -17.44 -6.53
C GLY A 1 5.95 -17.71 -5.08
N ALA A 2 6.45 -16.71 -4.34
CA ALA A 2 6.48 -16.81 -2.88
C ALA A 2 5.03 -16.77 -2.38
N PRO A 3 4.66 -17.60 -1.39
CA PRO A 3 3.29 -17.66 -0.90
C PRO A 3 2.85 -16.31 -0.33
N LEU A 4 1.56 -15.98 -0.46
CA LEU A 4 0.89 -14.76 0.04
C LEU A 4 1.24 -14.42 1.51
N LEU A 5 1.60 -15.42 2.30
CA LEU A 5 2.00 -15.32 3.71
C LEU A 5 3.45 -14.84 3.92
N ALA A 6 4.34 -14.98 2.93
CA ALA A 6 5.73 -14.53 3.02
C ALA A 6 5.89 -13.02 2.74
N THR A 7 4.94 -12.41 2.01
CA THR A 7 4.91 -10.97 1.69
C THR A 7 4.15 -10.15 2.73
N LEU A 8 3.19 -10.76 3.44
CA LEU A 8 2.71 -10.25 4.71
C LEU A 8 3.76 -10.55 5.79
N ASP A 9 4.95 -9.95 5.66
CA ASP A 9 5.91 -9.91 6.74
C ASP A 9 5.25 -9.17 7.91
N THR A 10 4.71 -9.94 8.83
CA THR A 10 4.02 -9.43 10.01
C THR A 10 4.96 -8.56 10.84
N GLN A 11 6.30 -8.76 10.78
CA GLN A 11 7.24 -7.86 11.42
C GLN A 11 7.25 -6.45 10.80
N ARG A 12 6.98 -6.30 9.50
CA ARG A 12 6.84 -4.98 8.84
C ARG A 12 5.58 -4.23 9.22
N LEU A 13 4.48 -4.96 9.40
CA LEU A 13 3.22 -4.39 9.89
C LEU A 13 3.28 -4.02 11.37
N LEU A 14 4.12 -4.73 12.14
CA LEU A 14 4.25 -4.56 13.59
C LEU A 14 5.36 -3.59 14.00
N SER A 15 6.35 -3.31 13.14
CA SER A 15 7.42 -2.37 13.45
C SER A 15 6.99 -0.94 13.11
N PRO A 16 6.91 -0.03 14.08
CA PRO A 16 6.51 1.34 13.82
C PRO A 16 7.55 2.02 12.94
N TRP A 17 7.10 2.66 11.85
CA TRP A 17 7.94 3.46 10.97
C TRP A 17 8.41 4.76 11.62
N ALA A 18 7.98 5.06 12.85
CA ALA A 18 8.41 6.21 13.60
C ALA A 18 8.77 5.84 15.05
N LYS A 19 9.86 6.43 15.55
CA LYS A 19 10.28 6.33 16.95
C LYS A 19 10.90 7.65 17.41
N GLY A 20 10.23 8.33 18.33
CA GLY A 20 10.69 9.64 18.80
C GLY A 20 10.75 10.64 17.63
N PRO A 21 11.88 11.34 17.42
CA PRO A 21 12.03 12.31 16.34
C PRO A 21 12.45 11.68 14.99
N VAL A 22 12.49 10.35 14.87
CA VAL A 22 12.96 9.64 13.67
C VAL A 22 11.80 8.91 13.01
N ALA A 23 11.69 9.03 11.69
CA ALA A 23 10.76 8.26 10.85
C ALA A 23 11.48 7.66 9.64
N LEU A 24 11.00 6.50 9.20
CA LEU A 24 11.39 5.79 7.98
C LEU A 24 10.35 6.06 6.89
N CYS A 25 10.80 6.20 5.65
CA CYS A 25 9.94 6.34 4.47
C CYS A 25 10.56 5.65 3.25
N GLY A 26 9.76 5.49 2.20
CA GLY A 26 10.17 4.82 0.96
C GLY A 26 10.64 3.39 1.19
N ASP A 27 11.61 2.92 0.40
CA ASP A 27 12.12 1.55 0.50
C ASP A 27 12.75 1.19 1.86
N ALA A 28 13.14 2.18 2.67
CA ALA A 28 13.60 1.92 4.04
C ALA A 28 12.46 1.48 4.98
N ALA A 29 11.24 1.92 4.68
CA ALA A 29 10.03 1.57 5.42
C ALA A 29 9.26 0.40 4.77
N HIS A 30 9.21 0.37 3.44
CA HIS A 30 8.37 -0.56 2.68
C HIS A 30 9.00 -0.97 1.35
N PRO A 31 10.15 -1.67 1.34
CA PRO A 31 10.75 -2.09 0.08
C PRO A 31 9.80 -3.02 -0.67
N MET A 32 9.58 -2.68 -1.92
CA MET A 32 8.58 -3.30 -2.78
C MET A 32 9.23 -4.10 -3.90
N MET A 33 8.58 -5.18 -4.30
CA MET A 33 8.84 -5.75 -5.63
C MET A 33 8.46 -4.69 -6.69
N PRO A 34 9.11 -4.66 -7.88
CA PRO A 34 8.91 -3.62 -8.91
C PRO A 34 7.57 -3.76 -9.66
N ASN A 35 6.49 -3.95 -8.92
CA ASN A 35 5.14 -4.20 -9.40
C ASN A 35 4.57 -2.87 -9.89
N LEU A 36 4.36 -2.73 -11.21
CA LEU A 36 3.59 -1.63 -11.82
C LEU A 36 4.05 -0.20 -11.41
N GLY A 37 5.30 -0.03 -10.98
CA GLY A 37 5.84 1.28 -10.56
C GLY A 37 5.32 1.80 -9.21
N GLN A 38 4.61 0.98 -8.42
CA GLN A 38 3.93 1.43 -7.20
C GLN A 38 4.90 1.88 -6.08
N GLY A 39 6.13 1.38 -6.04
CA GLY A 39 7.12 1.83 -5.04
C GLY A 39 7.44 3.33 -5.12
N GLY A 40 7.50 3.89 -6.33
CA GLY A 40 7.72 5.33 -6.53
C GLY A 40 6.51 6.18 -6.11
N CYS A 41 5.30 5.72 -6.46
CA CYS A 41 4.06 6.35 -6.02
C CYS A 41 3.95 6.36 -4.49
N GLN A 42 4.24 5.24 -3.84
CA GLN A 42 4.19 5.11 -2.38
C GLN A 42 5.23 5.99 -1.68
N SER A 43 6.45 6.09 -2.23
CA SER A 43 7.47 7.02 -1.71
C SER A 43 7.05 8.49 -1.84
N THR A 44 6.31 8.82 -2.90
CA THR A 44 5.80 10.19 -3.11
C THR A 44 4.69 10.53 -2.12
N GLU A 45 3.76 9.59 -1.89
CA GLU A 45 2.71 9.73 -0.89
C GLU A 45 3.28 9.84 0.54
N ASP A 46 4.36 9.12 0.84
CA ASP A 46 5.06 9.26 2.12
C ASP A 46 5.56 10.68 2.33
N ALA A 47 6.25 11.24 1.33
CA ALA A 47 6.77 12.61 1.38
C ALA A 47 5.64 13.63 1.56
N TYR A 48 4.54 13.46 0.83
CA TYR A 48 3.35 14.30 0.98
C TYR A 48 2.77 14.21 2.39
N ARG A 49 2.51 13.00 2.89
CA ARG A 49 1.89 12.80 4.20
C ARG A 49 2.80 13.29 5.32
N LEU A 50 4.10 13.03 5.24
CA LEU A 50 5.07 13.55 6.19
C LEU A 50 5.06 15.08 6.20
N GLY A 51 5.01 15.73 5.03
CA GLY A 51 4.87 17.18 4.93
C GLY A 51 3.60 17.72 5.61
N GLU A 52 2.46 17.06 5.41
CA GLU A 52 1.20 17.42 6.08
C GLU A 52 1.29 17.28 7.60
N GLU A 53 1.87 16.18 8.10
CA GLU A 53 2.05 15.95 9.54
C GLU A 53 3.00 17.00 10.14
N LEU A 54 4.10 17.33 9.46
CA LEU A 54 5.06 18.34 9.93
C LEU A 54 4.42 19.74 10.04
N LYS A 55 3.48 20.11 9.17
CA LYS A 55 2.75 21.39 9.26
C LYS A 55 1.90 21.53 10.52
N THR A 56 1.52 20.41 11.15
CA THR A 56 0.72 20.42 12.38
C THR A 56 1.55 20.74 13.63
N ILE A 57 2.88 20.62 13.55
CA ILE A 57 3.79 20.80 14.68
C ILE A 57 3.83 22.28 15.08
N ARG A 58 3.77 22.54 16.39
CA ARG A 58 3.90 23.89 16.98
C ARG A 58 5.11 23.97 17.91
N HIS A 59 5.45 22.85 18.54
CA HIS A 59 6.60 22.72 19.43
C HIS A 59 7.36 21.43 19.13
N THR A 60 8.66 21.41 19.45
CA THR A 60 9.51 20.22 19.23
C THR A 60 9.02 18.97 19.97
N LYS A 61 8.31 19.14 21.10
CA LYS A 61 7.66 18.04 21.84
C LYS A 61 6.55 17.34 21.05
N ASP A 62 6.00 17.97 20.01
CA ASP A 62 4.90 17.42 19.22
C ASP A 62 5.42 16.48 18.12
N ILE A 63 6.73 16.54 17.79
CA ILE A 63 7.36 15.76 16.72
C ILE A 63 7.05 14.26 16.85
N PRO A 64 7.23 13.60 18.02
CA PRO A 64 6.98 12.16 18.13
C PRO A 64 5.52 11.78 17.86
N SER A 65 4.57 12.63 18.24
CA SER A 65 3.14 12.40 18.03
C SER A 65 2.78 12.50 16.54
N SER A 66 3.25 13.57 15.89
CA SER A 66 3.07 13.81 14.46
C SER A 66 3.68 12.71 13.58
N LEU A 67 4.92 12.29 13.87
CA LEU A 67 5.56 11.17 13.18
C LEU A 67 4.87 9.82 13.47
N GLY A 68 4.32 9.63 14.67
CA GLY A 68 3.50 8.47 15.01
C GLY A 68 2.21 8.39 14.17
N ASN A 69 1.56 9.53 13.92
CA ASN A 69 0.39 9.60 13.04
C ASN A 69 0.76 9.28 11.58
N TYR A 70 1.86 9.84 11.08
CA TYR A 70 2.43 9.48 9.78
C TYR A 70 2.59 7.95 9.66
N SER A 71 3.29 7.33 10.63
CA SER A 71 3.54 5.88 10.61
C SER A 71 2.24 5.07 10.58
N ARG A 72 1.24 5.45 11.39
CA ARG A 72 -0.02 4.71 11.46
C ARG A 72 -0.78 4.73 10.13
N VAL A 73 -0.89 5.90 9.51
CA VAL A 73 -1.64 6.07 8.25
C VAL A 73 -0.93 5.32 7.12
N ARG A 74 0.39 5.45 7.03
CA ARG A 74 1.16 4.94 5.90
C ARG A 74 1.37 3.43 5.93
N VAL A 75 1.58 2.83 7.12
CA VAL A 75 1.70 1.35 7.24
C VAL A 75 0.46 0.66 6.68
N ILE A 76 -0.74 1.13 7.04
CA ILE A 76 -2.01 0.53 6.60
C ILE A 76 -2.18 0.71 5.09
N ARG A 77 -2.02 1.94 4.60
CA ARG A 77 -2.19 2.24 3.17
C ARG A 77 -1.23 1.43 2.30
N THR A 78 0.05 1.43 2.65
CA THR A 78 1.08 0.73 1.88
C THR A 78 0.84 -0.77 1.85
N ALA A 79 0.43 -1.38 2.97
CA ALA A 79 0.10 -2.81 3.02
C ALA A 79 -1.05 -3.18 2.08
N ILE A 80 -2.11 -2.36 2.04
CA ILE A 80 -3.26 -2.58 1.15
C ILE A 80 -2.84 -2.44 -0.32
N VAL A 81 -2.08 -1.39 -0.66
CA VAL A 81 -1.60 -1.15 -2.03
C VAL A 81 -0.69 -2.28 -2.50
N GLN A 82 0.24 -2.75 -1.66
CA GLN A 82 1.09 -3.89 -1.97
C GLN A 82 0.27 -5.16 -2.20
N GLY A 83 -0.72 -5.42 -1.36
CA GLY A 83 -1.65 -6.55 -1.52
C GLY A 83 -2.38 -6.51 -2.87
N PHE A 84 -2.94 -5.35 -3.24
CA PHE A 84 -3.60 -5.19 -4.53
C PHE A 84 -2.64 -5.31 -5.72
N ALA A 85 -1.44 -4.73 -5.63
CA ALA A 85 -0.45 -4.82 -6.70
C ALA A 85 0.01 -6.26 -6.93
N GLN A 86 0.18 -7.05 -5.86
CA GLN A 86 0.52 -8.46 -5.97
C GLN A 86 -0.63 -9.28 -6.54
N LEU A 87 -1.85 -9.10 -6.01
CA LEU A 87 -3.04 -9.77 -6.54
C LEU A 87 -3.23 -9.48 -8.02
N GLY A 88 -3.08 -8.22 -8.44
CA GLY A 88 -3.14 -7.85 -9.86
C GLY A 88 -2.04 -8.50 -10.70
N SER A 89 -0.81 -8.57 -10.17
CA SER A 89 0.31 -9.25 -10.84
C SER A 89 0.04 -10.75 -11.02
N ASP A 90 -0.43 -11.44 -9.97
CA ASP A 90 -0.73 -12.87 -10.01
C ASP A 90 -1.90 -13.14 -10.97
N LEU A 91 -2.91 -12.27 -10.95
CA LEU A 91 -4.06 -12.37 -11.83
C LEU A 91 -3.70 -12.21 -13.31
N LEU A 92 -2.75 -11.34 -13.64
CA LEU A 92 -2.27 -11.18 -15.02
C LEU A 92 -1.54 -12.43 -15.52
N VAL A 93 -0.85 -13.16 -14.65
CA VAL A 93 -0.13 -14.39 -15.01
C VAL A 93 -1.09 -15.57 -15.16
N ASP A 94 -2.09 -15.69 -14.29
CA ASP A 94 -3.06 -16.80 -14.27
C ASP A 94 -4.37 -16.49 -15.03
N PHE A 95 -4.43 -15.35 -15.74
CA PHE A 95 -5.64 -14.83 -16.36
C PHE A 95 -6.30 -15.83 -17.33
N ASP A 96 -5.48 -16.50 -18.15
CA ASP A 96 -5.95 -17.45 -19.16
C ASP A 96 -6.62 -18.69 -18.55
N LEU A 97 -6.11 -19.17 -17.40
CA LEU A 97 -6.66 -20.34 -16.70
C LEU A 97 -7.98 -20.02 -16.00
N MET A 98 -8.11 -18.81 -15.48
CA MET A 98 -9.32 -18.36 -14.77
C MET A 98 -10.48 -18.06 -15.74
N MET A 99 -10.16 -17.52 -16.92
CA MET A 99 -11.14 -17.16 -17.95
C MET A 99 -11.68 -18.35 -18.76
N THR A 100 -11.00 -19.51 -18.72
CA THR A 100 -11.45 -20.72 -19.42
C THR A 100 -12.54 -21.50 -18.69
N ILE A 101 -12.83 -21.20 -17.41
CA ILE A 101 -13.87 -21.88 -16.65
C ILE A 101 -15.25 -21.23 -16.94
N PRO A 102 -16.24 -21.97 -17.47
CA PRO A 102 -17.50 -21.40 -18.01
C PRO A 102 -18.33 -20.60 -17.00
N LEU A 103 -18.26 -20.94 -15.71
CA LEU A 103 -18.98 -20.25 -14.64
C LEU A 103 -18.13 -19.17 -13.96
N LEU A 104 -16.84 -19.44 -13.79
CA LEU A 104 -15.94 -18.58 -13.01
C LEU A 104 -15.54 -17.33 -13.79
N GLY A 105 -15.32 -17.46 -15.11
CA GLY A 105 -14.92 -16.34 -15.97
C GLY A 105 -15.92 -15.17 -15.97
N PRO A 106 -17.22 -15.39 -16.28
CA PRO A 106 -18.23 -14.33 -16.26
C PRO A 106 -18.45 -13.71 -14.88
N PHE A 107 -18.41 -14.54 -13.83
CA PHE A 107 -18.50 -14.06 -12.45
C PHE A 107 -17.33 -13.14 -12.11
N PHE A 108 -16.11 -13.58 -12.40
CA PHE A 108 -14.89 -12.83 -12.11
C PHE A 108 -14.87 -11.50 -12.88
N LEU A 109 -15.16 -11.50 -14.18
CA LEU A 109 -15.28 -10.29 -15.00
C LEU A 109 -16.26 -9.27 -14.41
N THR A 110 -17.44 -9.74 -13.98
CA THR A 110 -18.48 -8.87 -13.39
C THR A 110 -17.99 -8.25 -12.08
N MET A 111 -17.36 -9.06 -11.23
CA MET A 111 -16.79 -8.60 -9.95
C MET A 111 -15.65 -7.60 -10.16
N THR A 112 -14.78 -7.82 -11.14
CA THR A 112 -13.72 -6.88 -11.52
C THR A 112 -14.32 -5.57 -12.02
N GLN A 113 -15.31 -5.61 -12.92
CA GLN A 113 -15.97 -4.39 -13.41
C GLN A 113 -16.63 -3.57 -12.30
N LEU A 114 -17.26 -4.23 -11.31
CA LEU A 114 -17.87 -3.58 -10.16
C LEU A 114 -16.83 -2.96 -9.21
N SER A 115 -15.71 -3.65 -8.97
CA SER A 115 -14.71 -3.25 -7.97
C SER A 115 -13.63 -2.31 -8.52
N MET A 116 -13.28 -2.39 -9.81
CA MET A 116 -12.18 -1.63 -10.41
C MET A 116 -12.29 -0.11 -10.25
N PRO A 117 -13.46 0.55 -10.40
CA PRO A 117 -13.57 1.99 -10.16
C PRO A 117 -13.15 2.39 -8.75
N TRP A 118 -13.49 1.57 -7.74
CA TRP A 118 -13.13 1.81 -6.35
C TRP A 118 -11.66 1.54 -6.07
N ILE A 119 -11.12 0.44 -6.63
CA ILE A 119 -9.70 0.10 -6.52
C ILE A 119 -8.85 1.20 -7.16
N LEU A 120 -9.18 1.64 -8.37
CA LEU A 120 -8.44 2.71 -9.04
C LEU A 120 -8.53 4.03 -8.26
N ARG A 121 -9.72 4.38 -7.74
CA ARG A 121 -9.86 5.57 -6.88
C ARG A 121 -8.99 5.46 -5.63
N PHE A 122 -8.96 4.31 -4.98
CA PHE A 122 -8.11 4.09 -3.81
C PHE A 122 -6.60 4.20 -4.15
N LEU A 123 -6.18 3.55 -5.24
CA LEU A 123 -4.78 3.50 -5.68
C LEU A 123 -4.26 4.88 -6.14
N TYR A 124 -5.09 5.68 -6.81
CA TYR A 124 -4.64 6.93 -7.44
C TYR A 124 -5.08 8.20 -6.70
N THR A 125 -5.89 8.10 -5.65
CA THR A 125 -6.29 9.25 -4.81
C THR A 125 -5.55 9.20 -3.46
N PRO A 126 -4.78 10.25 -3.10
CA PRO A 126 -3.99 10.30 -1.86
C PRO A 126 -4.81 10.66 -0.61
N GLU A 127 -6.11 10.90 -0.76
CA GLU A 127 -7.04 11.29 0.31
C GLU A 127 -7.33 10.14 1.29
N PHE A 128 -7.02 8.90 0.91
CA PHE A 128 -7.21 7.68 1.71
C PHE A 128 -5.89 7.19 2.31
#